data_AF-A0A936ZQ00-F1
#
_entry.id   AF-A0A936ZQ00-F1
#
_cell.length_a   1.000
_cell.length_b   1.000
_cell.length_c   1.000
_cell.angle_alpha   90.00
_cell.angle_beta   90.00
_cell.angle_gamma   90.00
#
_symmetry.space_group_name_H-M   'P 1'
#
loop_
_entity.id
_entity.type
_entity.pdbx_description
1 polymer ?
#
loop_
_entity_poly.entity_id
_entity_poly.type
_entity_poly.pdbx_seq_one_letter_code
_entity_poly.pdbx_strand_id
1 'polypeptide(L)'
;MNKYKLTLVGLLLSVFIYFSTIFLDLDLFEQFIEFLSSIDHLELDEIIIPLLIFFVFLFIDTRRNSKKNQMENAKLNIYKAMLSSSHHILNNFIYQMDIFKITAEDTPGFDAKVLAFYEDIISNASHQINSLSSLTTIDEFSIRMSVMNEA
;
A
#
# COMPACT_ATOMS: atom_id res chain seq x y z
N MET A 1 -11.61 -18.00 -0.04
CA MET A 1 -13.09 -18.10 -0.12
C MET A 1 -13.82 -16.74 0.01
N ASN A 2 -13.18 -15.60 -0.31
CA ASN A 2 -13.73 -14.25 -0.04
C ASN A 2 -14.24 -13.51 -1.31
N LYS A 3 -14.10 -14.12 -2.50
CA LYS A 3 -14.41 -13.46 -3.79
C LYS A 3 -15.91 -13.30 -4.07
N TYR A 4 -16.77 -14.14 -3.47
CA TYR A 4 -18.21 -14.16 -3.75
C TYR A 4 -19.07 -13.73 -2.56
N LYS A 5 -18.47 -13.15 -1.52
CA LYS A 5 -19.19 -12.78 -0.29
C LYS A 5 -20.35 -11.82 -0.59
N LEU A 6 -20.13 -10.84 -1.46
CA LEU A 6 -21.17 -9.89 -1.85
C LEU A 6 -22.27 -10.54 -2.72
N THR A 7 -21.90 -11.44 -3.62
CA THR A 7 -22.88 -12.19 -4.43
C THR A 7 -23.75 -13.09 -3.57
N LEU A 8 -23.17 -13.73 -2.55
CA LEU A 8 -23.89 -14.61 -1.63
C LEU A 8 -24.80 -13.81 -0.69
N VAL A 9 -24.35 -12.65 -0.20
CA VAL A 9 -25.20 -11.71 0.54
C VAL A 9 -26.35 -11.22 -0.35
N GLY A 10 -26.08 -10.84 -1.60
CA GLY A 10 -27.10 -10.43 -2.55
C GLY A 10 -28.13 -11.53 -2.83
N LEU A 11 -27.69 -12.78 -2.97
CA LEU A 11 -28.57 -13.94 -3.17
C LEU A 11 -29.43 -14.23 -1.94
N LEU A 12 -28.86 -14.18 -0.74
CA LEU A 12 -29.64 -14.33 0.50
C LEU A 12 -30.67 -13.21 0.63
N LEU A 13 -30.28 -11.97 0.31
CA LEU A 13 -31.17 -10.82 0.36
C LEU A 13 -32.32 -10.95 -0.65
N SER A 14 -32.03 -11.38 -1.89
CA SER A 14 -33.05 -11.56 -2.91
C SER A 14 -34.04 -12.66 -2.55
N VAL A 15 -33.54 -13.78 -2.02
CA VAL A 15 -34.38 -14.89 -1.55
C VAL A 15 -35.24 -14.44 -0.37
N PHE A 16 -34.67 -13.71 0.59
CA PHE A 16 -35.39 -13.19 1.75
C PHE A 16 -36.50 -12.20 1.36
N ILE A 17 -36.20 -11.27 0.45
CA ILE A 17 -37.18 -10.30 -0.06
C ILE A 17 -38.31 -11.04 -0.78
N TYR A 18 -37.98 -11.98 -1.68
CA TYR A 18 -38.97 -12.78 -2.40
C TYR A 18 -39.90 -13.58 -1.47
N PHE A 19 -39.34 -14.24 -0.46
CA PHE A 19 -40.15 -14.93 0.54
C PHE A 19 -41.02 -13.95 1.35
N SER A 20 -40.49 -12.77 1.70
CA SER A 20 -41.26 -11.76 2.43
C SER A 20 -42.43 -11.23 1.61
N THR A 21 -42.26 -11.02 0.30
CA THR A 21 -43.33 -10.66 -0.65
C THR A 21 -44.46 -11.70 -0.64
N ILE A 22 -44.12 -12.99 -0.71
CA ILE A 22 -45.11 -14.08 -0.74
C ILE A 22 -45.81 -14.25 0.61
N PHE A 23 -45.07 -14.27 1.72
CA PHE A 23 -45.65 -14.56 3.03
C PHE A 23 -46.52 -13.43 3.59
N LEU A 24 -46.23 -12.19 3.20
CA LEU A 24 -46.91 -11.00 3.71
C LEU A 24 -47.92 -10.42 2.69
N ASP A 25 -48.09 -11.06 1.52
CA ASP A 25 -48.82 -10.50 0.35
C ASP A 25 -48.41 -9.04 0.07
N LEU A 26 -47.14 -8.72 0.32
CA LEU A 26 -46.61 -7.38 0.13
C LEU A 26 -46.22 -7.22 -1.32
N ASP A 27 -47.04 -6.49 -2.08
CA ASP A 27 -46.70 -6.08 -3.43
C ASP A 27 -45.69 -4.91 -3.39
N LEU A 28 -44.45 -5.24 -2.98
CA LEU A 28 -43.38 -4.27 -2.72
C LEU A 28 -43.10 -3.36 -3.92
N PHE A 29 -43.35 -3.88 -5.14
CA PHE A 29 -43.18 -3.10 -6.36
C PHE A 29 -44.30 -2.06 -6.50
N GLU A 30 -45.56 -2.46 -6.35
CA GLU A 30 -46.72 -1.56 -6.35
C GLU A 30 -46.56 -0.48 -5.26
N GLN A 31 -46.17 -0.89 -4.05
CA GLN A 31 -45.99 0.01 -2.91
C GLN A 31 -44.80 0.97 -3.10
N PHE A 32 -43.75 0.55 -3.80
CA PHE A 32 -42.65 1.42 -4.19
C PHE A 32 -43.08 2.44 -5.26
N ILE A 33 -43.91 2.03 -6.22
CA ILE A 33 -44.49 2.92 -7.23
C ILE A 33 -45.46 3.91 -6.59
N GLU A 34 -46.32 3.49 -5.67
CA GLU A 34 -47.19 4.37 -4.89
C GLU A 34 -46.41 5.33 -4.02
N PHE A 35 -45.30 4.88 -3.41
CA PHE A 35 -44.39 5.74 -2.67
C PHE A 35 -43.72 6.79 -3.58
N LEU A 36 -43.26 6.39 -4.77
CA LEU A 36 -42.72 7.33 -5.76
C LEU A 36 -43.78 8.34 -6.21
N SER A 37 -45.00 7.86 -6.48
CA SER A 37 -46.14 8.72 -6.86
C SER A 37 -46.56 9.65 -5.72
N SER A 38 -46.40 9.24 -4.47
CA SER A 38 -46.61 10.10 -3.31
C SER A 38 -45.53 11.19 -3.18
N ILE A 39 -44.35 10.96 -3.77
CA ILE A 39 -43.23 11.92 -3.83
C ILE A 39 -43.35 12.87 -5.04
N ASP A 40 -44.09 12.50 -6.10
CA ASP A 40 -44.36 13.40 -7.25
C ASP A 40 -44.99 14.72 -6.82
N HIS A 41 -45.78 14.74 -5.74
CA HIS A 41 -46.37 15.97 -5.20
C HIS A 41 -45.33 16.98 -4.67
N LEU A 42 -44.08 16.56 -4.48
CA LEU A 42 -42.99 17.40 -3.97
C LEU A 42 -42.01 17.85 -5.07
N GLU A 43 -42.24 17.54 -6.34
CA GLU A 43 -41.31 17.80 -7.47
C GLU A 43 -39.87 17.32 -7.20
N LEU A 44 -39.72 16.32 -6.32
CA LEU A 44 -38.41 15.81 -5.92
C LEU A 44 -37.79 14.92 -7.00
N ASP A 45 -38.55 14.47 -7.98
CA ASP A 45 -38.08 13.72 -9.14
C ASP A 45 -36.97 14.48 -9.90
N GLU A 46 -37.10 15.81 -10.03
CA GLU A 46 -36.11 16.68 -10.68
C GLU A 46 -34.79 16.76 -9.91
N ILE A 47 -34.80 16.58 -8.58
CA ILE A 47 -33.60 16.59 -7.73
C ILE A 47 -33.03 15.19 -7.53
N ILE A 48 -33.88 14.17 -7.45
CA ILE A 48 -33.49 12.78 -7.20
C ILE A 48 -32.60 12.25 -8.32
N ILE A 49 -32.90 12.56 -9.58
CA ILE A 49 -32.10 12.07 -10.73
C ILE A 49 -30.68 12.66 -10.70
N PRO A 50 -30.45 14.00 -10.63
CA PRO A 50 -29.12 14.57 -10.48
C PRO A 50 -28.37 14.06 -9.24
N LEU A 51 -29.07 13.88 -8.12
CA LEU A 51 -28.48 13.39 -6.88
C LEU A 51 -28.04 11.92 -7.00
N LEU A 52 -28.83 11.06 -7.64
CA LEU A 52 -28.46 9.68 -7.93
C LEU A 52 -27.23 9.63 -8.84
N ILE A 53 -27.19 10.44 -9.90
CA ILE A 53 -26.02 10.54 -10.78
C ILE A 53 -24.79 10.95 -9.97
N PHE A 54 -24.89 11.99 -9.14
CA PHE A 54 -23.81 12.43 -8.26
C PHE A 54 -23.30 11.31 -7.35
N PHE A 55 -24.20 10.57 -6.68
CA PHE A 55 -23.82 9.47 -5.80
C PHE A 55 -23.15 8.31 -6.54
N VAL A 56 -23.58 8.00 -7.77
CA VAL A 56 -22.92 6.98 -8.60
C VAL A 56 -21.48 7.38 -8.91
N PHE A 57 -21.25 8.63 -9.33
CA PHE A 57 -19.89 9.12 -9.60
C PHE A 57 -19.04 9.19 -8.34
N LEU A 58 -19.60 9.63 -7.21
CA LEU A 58 -18.92 9.63 -5.91
C LEU A 58 -18.50 8.22 -5.50
N PHE A 59 -19.38 7.23 -5.68
CA PHE A 59 -19.08 5.84 -5.37
C PHE A 59 -17.96 5.28 -6.26
N ILE A 60 -18.01 5.56 -7.56
CA ILE A 60 -16.96 5.16 -8.51
C ILE A 60 -15.61 5.78 -8.11
N ASP A 61 -15.59 7.08 -7.82
CA ASP A 61 -14.36 7.80 -7.49
C ASP A 61 -13.75 7.31 -6.17
N THR A 62 -14.58 7.15 -5.14
CA THR A 62 -14.16 6.59 -3.84
C THR A 62 -13.55 5.21 -4.01
N ARG A 63 -14.18 4.35 -4.82
CA ARG A 63 -13.69 2.98 -5.07
C ARG A 63 -12.37 2.99 -5.85
N ARG A 64 -12.22 3.89 -6.82
CA ARG A 64 -10.99 4.05 -7.59
C ARG A 64 -9.85 4.54 -6.72
N ASN A 65 -10.10 5.56 -5.89
CA ASN A 65 -9.09 6.14 -5.01
C ASN A 65 -8.64 5.13 -3.94
N SER A 66 -9.57 4.36 -3.38
CA SER A 66 -9.24 3.28 -2.43
C SER A 66 -8.28 2.24 -3.03
N LYS A 67 -8.55 1.80 -4.28
CA LYS A 67 -7.65 0.87 -4.99
C LYS A 67 -6.27 1.48 -5.24
N LYS A 68 -6.22 2.76 -5.64
CA LYS A 68 -4.97 3.47 -5.87
C LYS A 68 -4.14 3.54 -4.58
N ASN A 69 -4.76 3.93 -3.47
CA ASN A 69 -4.08 4.02 -2.18
C ASN A 69 -3.60 2.65 -1.68
N GLN A 70 -4.37 1.58 -1.88
CA GLN A 70 -3.93 0.22 -1.56
C GLN A 70 -2.71 -0.19 -2.40
N MET A 71 -2.69 0.14 -3.69
CA MET A 71 -1.57 -0.14 -4.58
C MET A 71 -0.31 0.64 -4.16
N GLU A 72 -0.45 1.93 -3.85
CA GLU A 72 0.66 2.77 -3.38
C GLU A 72 1.23 2.27 -2.04
N ASN A 73 0.36 1.91 -1.10
CA ASN A 73 0.78 1.32 0.17
C ASN A 73 1.47 -0.04 -0.02
N ALA A 74 0.99 -0.87 -0.94
CA ALA A 74 1.63 -2.15 -1.25
C ALA A 74 3.04 -1.94 -1.84
N LYS A 75 3.21 -0.99 -2.77
CA LYS A 75 4.52 -0.60 -3.31
C LYS A 75 5.47 -0.14 -2.21
N LEU A 76 4.99 0.72 -1.31
CA LEU A 76 5.76 1.23 -0.17
C LEU A 76 6.21 0.10 0.76
N ASN A 77 5.32 -0.84 1.07
CA ASN A 77 5.66 -2.00 1.91
C ASN A 77 6.71 -2.92 1.27
N ILE A 78 6.59 -3.19 -0.03
CA ILE A 78 7.60 -3.97 -0.77
C ILE A 78 8.95 -3.27 -0.72
N TYR A 79 8.98 -1.95 -0.96
CA TYR A 79 10.21 -1.18 -0.90
C TYR A 79 10.86 -1.23 0.49
N LYS A 80 10.08 -1.03 1.56
CA LYS A 80 10.58 -1.15 2.95
C LYS A 80 11.16 -2.54 3.23
N ALA A 81 10.48 -3.60 2.78
CA ALA A 81 10.98 -4.96 2.93
C ALA A 81 12.29 -5.19 2.15
N MET A 82 12.40 -4.64 0.94
CA MET A 82 13.61 -4.69 0.13
C MET A 82 14.76 -3.95 0.80
N LEU A 83 14.54 -2.72 1.28
CA LEU A 83 15.56 -1.93 1.98
C LEU A 83 16.05 -2.63 3.23
N SER A 84 15.15 -3.17 4.05
CA SER A 84 15.49 -3.94 5.25
C SER A 84 16.29 -5.21 4.90
N SER A 85 15.92 -5.89 3.82
CA SER A 85 16.66 -7.07 3.33
C SER A 85 18.06 -6.70 2.85
N SER A 86 18.19 -5.62 2.07
CA SER A 86 19.48 -5.09 1.63
C SER A 86 20.37 -4.71 2.81
N HIS A 87 19.81 -4.01 3.82
CA HIS A 87 20.53 -3.68 5.04
C HIS A 87 21.07 -4.94 5.75
N HIS A 88 20.24 -5.99 5.86
CA HIS A 88 20.68 -7.26 6.44
C HIS A 88 21.79 -7.95 5.62
N ILE A 89 21.63 -8.05 4.30
CA ILE A 89 22.64 -8.65 3.41
C ILE A 89 23.97 -7.91 3.53
N LEU A 90 23.91 -6.58 3.57
CA LEU A 90 25.08 -5.74 3.52
C LEU A 90 25.80 -5.66 4.87
N ASN A 91 25.09 -5.67 5.99
CA ASN A 91 25.71 -5.85 7.30
C ASN A 91 26.42 -7.20 7.39
N ASN A 92 25.80 -8.27 6.88
CA ASN A 92 26.45 -9.58 6.85
C ASN A 92 27.73 -9.56 5.99
N PHE A 93 27.69 -8.85 4.86
CA PHE A 93 28.89 -8.64 4.04
C PHE A 93 29.98 -7.87 4.79
N ILE A 94 29.64 -6.77 5.50
CA ILE A 94 30.60 -6.02 6.32
C ILE A 94 31.26 -6.93 7.36
N TYR A 95 30.49 -7.77 8.06
CA TYR A 95 31.06 -8.73 9.00
C TYR A 95 32.02 -9.73 8.35
N GLN A 96 31.74 -10.20 7.13
CA GLN A 96 32.67 -11.06 6.40
C GLN A 96 33.96 -10.32 6.03
N MET A 97 33.84 -9.04 5.69
CA MET A 97 35.00 -8.21 5.39
C MET A 97 35.84 -7.97 6.66
N ASP A 98 35.23 -7.79 7.83
CA ASP A 98 35.98 -7.67 9.10
C ASP A 98 36.84 -8.91 9.39
N ILE A 99 36.39 -10.11 9.03
CA ILE A 99 37.20 -11.33 9.15
C ILE A 99 38.42 -11.29 8.21
N PHE A 100 38.22 -10.77 6.98
CA PHE A 100 39.33 -10.53 6.05
C PHE A 100 40.35 -9.56 6.62
N LYS A 101 39.87 -8.48 7.25
CA LYS A 101 40.72 -7.48 7.91
C LYS A 101 41.61 -8.13 8.97
N ILE A 102 41.02 -8.89 9.89
CA ILE A 102 41.76 -9.59 10.96
C ILE A 102 42.83 -10.51 10.36
N THR A 103 42.47 -11.26 9.31
CA THR A 103 43.42 -12.16 8.63
C THR A 103 44.57 -11.40 7.97
N ALA A 104 44.28 -10.24 7.37
CA ALA A 104 45.30 -9.39 6.76
C ALA A 104 46.22 -8.73 7.80
N GLU A 105 45.68 -8.32 8.95
CA GLU A 105 46.45 -7.79 10.09
C GLU A 105 47.43 -8.83 10.66
N ASP A 106 46.98 -10.08 10.77
CA ASP A 106 47.79 -11.19 11.26
C ASP A 106 48.79 -11.74 10.23
N THR A 107 48.76 -11.27 8.98
CA THR A 107 49.63 -11.74 7.89
C THR A 107 50.95 -10.95 7.86
N PRO A 108 52.11 -11.58 8.13
CA PRO A 108 53.40 -10.90 8.09
C PRO A 108 53.71 -10.35 6.69
N GLY A 109 54.07 -9.08 6.59
CA GLY A 109 54.44 -8.43 5.33
C GLY A 109 53.26 -7.93 4.50
N PHE A 110 52.03 -7.96 5.03
CA PHE A 110 50.88 -7.31 4.38
C PHE A 110 51.03 -5.79 4.36
N ASP A 111 50.66 -5.14 3.26
CA ASP A 111 50.82 -3.70 3.08
C ASP A 111 49.79 -2.92 3.93
N ALA A 112 50.29 -2.21 4.94
CA ALA A 112 49.48 -1.38 5.83
C ALA A 112 48.68 -0.29 5.10
N LYS A 113 49.15 0.21 3.95
CA LYS A 113 48.42 1.22 3.16
C LYS A 113 47.18 0.61 2.50
N VAL A 114 47.28 -0.63 2.04
CA VAL A 114 46.14 -1.36 1.45
C VAL A 114 45.10 -1.64 2.54
N LEU A 115 45.54 -2.00 3.74
CA LEU A 115 44.65 -2.19 4.89
C LEU A 115 43.92 -0.89 5.28
N ALA A 116 44.63 0.23 5.36
CA ALA A 116 44.02 1.53 5.65
C ALA A 116 43.00 1.97 4.59
N PHE A 117 43.30 1.74 3.31
CA PHE A 117 42.36 2.03 2.22
C PHE A 117 41.11 1.16 2.29
N TYR A 118 41.28 -0.11 2.66
CA TYR A 118 40.17 -1.03 2.89
C TYR A 118 39.26 -0.55 4.04
N GLU A 119 39.84 -0.13 5.17
CA GLU A 119 39.07 0.39 6.31
C GLU A 119 38.22 1.61 5.94
N ASP A 120 38.80 2.54 5.17
CA ASP A 120 38.09 3.73 4.71
C ASP A 120 36.88 3.38 3.83
N ILE A 121 37.06 2.44 2.88
CA ILE A 121 35.96 1.97 2.02
C ILE A 121 34.83 1.34 2.85
N ILE A 122 35.16 0.48 3.81
CA ILE A 122 34.15 -0.21 4.62
C ILE A 122 33.43 0.76 5.56
N SER A 123 34.16 1.70 6.15
CA SER A 123 33.58 2.76 6.99
C SER A 123 32.61 3.63 6.20
N ASN A 124 33.04 4.11 5.03
CA ASN A 124 32.21 4.95 4.15
C ASN A 124 30.97 4.19 3.66
N ALA A 125 31.13 2.93 3.25
CA ALA A 125 30.00 2.09 2.87
C ALA A 125 29.01 1.93 4.03
N SER A 126 29.49 1.56 5.22
CA SER A 126 28.65 1.39 6.42
C SER A 126 27.85 2.66 6.75
N HIS A 127 28.48 3.83 6.67
CA HIS A 127 27.84 5.12 6.91
C HIS A 127 26.71 5.42 5.90
N GLN A 128 26.96 5.20 4.61
CA GLN A 128 25.96 5.39 3.54
C GLN A 128 24.74 4.47 3.72
N ILE A 129 24.97 3.23 4.15
CA ILE A 129 23.92 2.23 4.36
C ILE A 129 23.04 2.61 5.54
N ASN A 130 23.66 3.05 6.64
CA ASN A 130 22.93 3.49 7.81
C ASN A 130 22.08 4.73 7.49
N SER A 131 22.64 5.69 6.74
CA SER A 131 21.91 6.87 6.25
C SER A 131 20.69 6.47 5.41
N LEU A 132 20.84 5.55 4.47
CA LEU A 132 19.73 5.03 3.65
C LEU A 132 18.66 4.30 4.47
N SER A 133 19.07 3.57 5.51
CA SER A 133 18.14 2.81 6.37
C SER A 133 17.30 3.71 7.30
N SER A 134 17.80 4.92 7.61
CA SER A 134 17.15 5.87 8.52
C SER A 134 16.04 6.72 7.86
N LEU A 135 15.86 6.60 6.54
CA LEU A 135 14.85 7.37 5.81
C LEU A 135 13.43 6.94 6.19
N THR A 136 12.73 7.80 6.94
CA THR A 136 11.33 7.59 7.37
C THR A 136 10.32 7.90 6.26
N THR A 137 10.69 8.75 5.30
CA THR A 137 9.89 9.10 4.12
C THR A 137 10.61 8.63 2.87
N ILE A 138 9.90 7.88 2.02
CA ILE A 138 10.44 7.32 0.79
C ILE A 138 9.82 8.12 -0.36
N ASP A 139 10.52 9.15 -0.79
CA ASP A 139 10.26 9.84 -2.05
C ASP A 139 11.56 9.89 -2.86
N GLU A 140 11.46 10.06 -4.18
CA GLU A 140 12.63 10.04 -5.06
C GLU A 140 13.70 11.08 -4.67
N PHE A 141 13.25 12.22 -4.15
CA PHE A 141 14.11 13.30 -3.70
C PHE A 141 14.83 12.95 -2.39
N SER A 142 14.15 12.38 -1.40
CA SER A 142 14.77 11.92 -0.15
C SER A 142 15.80 10.79 -0.38
N ILE A 143 15.52 9.88 -1.32
CA ILE A 143 16.50 8.83 -1.71
C ILE A 143 17.73 9.48 -2.38
N ARG A 144 17.56 10.37 -3.36
CA ARG A 144 18.70 11.03 -4.02
C ARG A 144 19.54 11.85 -3.04
N MET A 145 18.91 12.60 -2.15
CA MET A 145 19.62 13.43 -1.17
C MET A 145 20.41 12.61 -0.16
N SER A 146 19.92 11.42 0.23
CA SER A 146 20.63 10.54 1.17
C SER A 146 21.94 9.95 0.63
N VAL A 147 22.09 9.90 -0.70
CA VAL A 147 23.29 9.37 -1.38
C VAL A 147 24.23 10.50 -1.82
N MET A 148 23.72 11.72 -2.04
CA MET A 148 24.50 12.84 -2.60
C MET A 148 25.12 13.79 -1.58
N ASN A 149 24.81 13.68 -0.28
CA ASN A 149 25.25 14.68 0.72
C ASN A 149 26.72 14.58 1.17
N GLU A 150 27.56 13.75 0.55
CA GLU A 150 28.99 13.66 0.87
C GLU A 150 29.87 13.59 -0.39
N ALA A 151 29.68 14.56 -1.30
CA ALA A 151 30.62 14.87 -2.39
C ALA A 151 31.34 16.19 -2.11
#